data_AF-A0A7Y9FGY3-F1
#
_entry.id   AF-A0A7Y9FGY3-F1
#
_cell.length_a   1.000
_cell.length_b   1.000
_cell.length_c   1.000
_cell.angle_alpha   90.00
_cell.angle_beta   90.00
_cell.angle_gamma   90.00
#
_symmetry.space_group_name_H-M   'P 1'
#
loop_
_entity.id
_entity.type
_entity.pdbx_description
1 polymer ?
#
loop_
_entity_poly.entity_id
_entity_poly.type
_entity_poly.pdbx_seq_one_letter_code
_entity_poly.pdbx_strand_id
1 'polypeptide(L)'
;MKTSTRRAVVIAAVTTTVLVGGSAAVAVAVPGLLHSIPSAMPNGRVTQIPAPEYQENALGQTYGSAAIAQAPELEPDLISAVATNGKVGYVLKTDLDEANGTTAAESFTSPADALRWQETEGTKDHTIAVYDVDGTTQIGEFVVTGSTSQAAALDVVSEGK
;
A
#
# COMPACT_ATOMS: atom_id res chain seq x y z
N MET A 1 -22.40 -28.53 -22.18
CA MET A 1 -20.98 -28.21 -21.90
C MET A 1 -20.88 -26.72 -21.68
N LYS A 2 -20.66 -26.27 -20.44
CA LYS A 2 -20.59 -24.84 -20.09
C LYS A 2 -19.18 -24.57 -19.56
N THR A 3 -18.36 -23.95 -20.39
CA THR A 3 -16.97 -23.62 -20.08
C THR A 3 -16.96 -22.51 -19.03
N SER A 4 -16.53 -22.85 -17.81
CA SER A 4 -16.35 -21.89 -16.71
C SER A 4 -14.90 -21.40 -16.72
N THR A 5 -14.70 -20.15 -17.13
CA THR A 5 -13.41 -19.46 -17.09
C THR A 5 -13.19 -18.98 -15.66
N ARG A 6 -12.31 -19.66 -14.92
CA ARG A 6 -11.91 -19.28 -13.57
C ARG A 6 -11.04 -18.02 -13.65
N ARG A 7 -11.55 -16.87 -13.22
CA ARG A 7 -10.76 -15.64 -13.07
C ARG A 7 -9.97 -15.77 -11.77
N ALA A 8 -8.64 -15.82 -11.87
CA ALA A 8 -7.75 -15.84 -10.72
C ALA A 8 -7.72 -14.45 -10.09
N VAL A 9 -8.13 -14.36 -8.82
CA VAL A 9 -8.02 -13.16 -7.98
C VAL A 9 -6.70 -13.28 -7.22
N VAL A 10 -5.77 -12.36 -7.44
CA VAL A 10 -4.51 -12.29 -6.70
C VAL A 10 -4.74 -11.37 -5.50
N ILE A 11 -4.71 -11.94 -4.29
CA ILE A 11 -4.86 -11.22 -3.02
C ILE A 11 -3.46 -11.03 -2.44
N ALA A 12 -2.98 -9.78 -2.37
CA ALA A 12 -1.75 -9.44 -1.64
C ALA A 12 -2.14 -8.94 -0.24
N ALA A 13 -1.82 -9.72 0.79
CA ALA A 13 -1.99 -9.31 2.19
C ALA A 13 -0.66 -8.75 2.72
N VAL A 14 -0.66 -7.48 3.15
CA VAL A 14 0.46 -6.86 3.86
C VAL A 14 0.08 -6.75 5.34
N THR A 15 0.76 -7.51 6.19
CA THR A 15 0.64 -7.43 7.64
C THR A 15 1.72 -6.50 8.19
N THR A 16 1.34 -5.31 8.63
CA THR A 16 2.26 -4.35 9.27
C THR A 16 2.18 -4.47 10.79
N THR A 17 3.25 -4.95 11.42
CA THR A 17 3.39 -4.98 12.88
C THR A 17 3.80 -3.60 13.39
N VAL A 18 2.95 -2.98 14.22
CA VAL A 18 3.26 -1.71 14.91
C VAL A 18 4.06 -1.99 16.19
N LEU A 19 5.26 -1.42 16.30
CA LEU A 19 6.09 -1.44 17.52
C LEU A 19 5.94 -0.13 18.28
N VAL A 20 5.16 -0.18 19.37
CA VAL A 20 5.06 0.86 20.40
C VAL A 20 6.33 0.82 21.26
N GLY A 21 7.00 1.95 21.49
CA GLY A 21 8.16 2.01 22.38
C GLY A 21 8.56 3.43 22.76
N GLY A 22 7.96 3.95 23.84
CA GLY A 22 8.47 5.12 24.56
C GLY A 22 9.48 4.72 25.62
N SER A 23 10.47 5.58 25.88
CA SER A 23 11.14 5.65 27.19
C SER A 23 11.86 6.98 27.35
N ALA A 24 11.40 7.80 28.31
CA ALA A 24 12.17 8.87 28.92
C ALA A 24 13.18 8.28 29.90
N ALA A 25 14.43 8.73 29.89
CA ALA A 25 15.44 8.32 30.86
C ALA A 25 15.84 9.51 31.75
N VAL A 26 15.50 9.40 33.03
CA VAL A 26 15.97 10.27 34.12
C VAL A 26 17.31 9.73 34.60
N ALA A 27 18.36 10.54 34.56
CA ALA A 27 19.70 10.16 35.03
C ALA A 27 19.89 10.55 36.51
N VAL A 28 20.12 9.56 37.37
CA VAL A 28 20.60 9.77 38.75
C VAL A 28 22.10 9.46 38.79
N ALA A 29 22.92 10.46 39.08
CA ALA A 29 24.37 10.33 39.18
C ALA A 29 24.78 9.83 40.58
N VAL A 30 25.46 8.68 40.65
CA VAL A 30 26.20 8.24 41.84
C VAL A 30 27.69 8.37 41.54
N PRO A 31 28.48 9.13 42.34
CA PRO A 31 29.90 9.31 42.10
C PRO A 31 30.69 8.12 42.64
N GLY A 32 31.50 7.51 41.77
CA GLY A 32 32.57 6.59 42.15
C GLY A 32 32.29 5.12 41.83
N LEU A 33 33.13 4.54 40.99
CA LEU A 33 33.14 3.14 40.53
C LEU A 33 32.07 2.74 39.53
N LEU A 34 32.20 3.17 38.27
CA LEU A 34 31.89 2.31 37.12
C LEU A 34 32.91 2.58 36.01
N HIS A 35 33.57 1.52 35.58
CA HIS A 35 34.52 1.47 34.48
C HIS A 35 33.94 2.20 33.25
N SER A 36 34.77 3.06 32.63
CA SER A 36 34.49 3.62 31.32
C SER A 36 34.35 2.46 30.34
N ILE A 37 33.11 2.01 30.12
CA ILE A 37 32.76 1.28 28.91
C ILE A 37 33.01 2.29 27.79
N PRO A 38 33.94 2.04 26.85
CA PRO A 38 34.02 2.89 25.68
C PRO A 38 32.70 2.73 24.93
N SER A 39 31.79 3.70 25.07
CA SER A 39 30.67 3.88 24.15
C SER A 39 31.21 4.38 22.81
N ALA A 40 32.04 3.55 22.17
CA ALA A 40 32.21 3.62 20.74
C ALA A 40 31.01 2.88 20.15
N MET A 41 29.84 3.53 20.13
CA MET A 41 28.90 3.24 19.06
C MET A 41 29.64 3.67 17.79
N PRO A 42 30.05 2.75 16.90
CA PRO A 42 30.53 3.18 15.60
C PRO A 42 29.40 4.05 15.05
N ASN A 43 29.69 5.32 14.76
CA ASN A 43 28.75 6.31 14.23
C ASN A 43 27.67 5.57 13.46
N GLY A 44 26.44 5.56 14.01
CA GLY A 44 25.30 4.92 13.41
C GLY A 44 25.05 5.58 12.06
N ARG A 45 25.80 5.15 11.05
CA ARG A 45 25.47 5.36 9.65
C ARG A 45 24.22 4.54 9.49
N VAL A 46 23.07 5.18 9.69
CA VAL A 46 21.89 4.83 8.94
C VAL A 46 22.37 4.83 7.49
N THR A 47 22.58 3.65 6.94
CA THR A 47 22.90 3.54 5.53
C THR A 47 21.61 3.95 4.86
N GLN A 48 21.55 5.22 4.43
CA GLN A 48 20.41 5.74 3.69
C GLN A 48 20.30 4.87 2.44
N ILE A 49 19.29 4.01 2.40
CA ILE A 49 18.97 3.24 1.20
C ILE A 49 18.56 4.31 0.17
N PRO A 50 19.19 4.35 -1.02
CA PRO A 50 18.81 5.31 -2.04
C PRO A 50 17.32 5.20 -2.37
N ALA A 51 16.68 6.33 -2.63
CA ALA A 51 15.31 6.34 -3.13
C ALA A 51 15.24 5.56 -4.46
N PRO A 52 14.11 4.88 -4.76
CA PRO A 52 13.93 4.24 -6.05
C PRO A 52 14.00 5.27 -7.18
N GLU A 53 14.58 4.88 -8.30
CA GLU A 53 14.61 5.71 -9.52
C GLU A 53 13.47 5.27 -10.45
N TYR A 54 12.61 6.22 -10.80
CA TYR A 54 11.53 6.02 -11.78
C TYR A 54 11.79 6.83 -13.04
N GLN A 55 11.21 6.38 -14.14
CA GLN A 55 11.14 7.20 -15.35
C GLN A 55 9.97 8.19 -15.24
N GLU A 56 10.06 9.31 -15.95
CA GLU A 56 9.02 10.32 -16.05
C GLU A 56 8.41 10.33 -17.45
N ASN A 57 7.10 10.54 -17.53
CA ASN A 57 6.41 10.74 -18.80
C ASN A 57 6.46 12.22 -19.26
N ALA A 58 5.83 12.53 -20.40
CA ALA A 58 5.82 13.88 -20.95
C ALA A 58 5.09 14.92 -20.07
N LEU A 59 4.29 14.48 -19.10
CA LEU A 59 3.61 15.32 -18.11
C LEU A 59 4.42 15.48 -16.82
N GLY A 60 5.62 14.88 -16.73
CA GLY A 60 6.45 14.89 -15.53
C GLY A 60 5.96 13.94 -14.43
N GLN A 61 5.08 13.00 -14.76
CA GLN A 61 4.61 11.99 -13.80
C GLN A 61 5.61 10.82 -13.78
N THR A 62 5.98 10.39 -12.58
CA THR A 62 6.80 9.20 -12.38
C THR A 62 5.97 7.93 -12.61
N TYR A 63 6.55 6.92 -13.25
CA TYR A 63 5.87 5.65 -13.49
C TYR A 63 6.73 4.43 -13.16
N GLY A 64 6.11 3.39 -12.60
CA GLY A 64 6.81 2.16 -12.24
C GLY A 64 6.04 1.25 -11.30
N SER A 65 6.74 0.29 -10.70
CA SER A 65 6.17 -0.59 -9.69
C SER A 65 6.29 0.03 -8.30
N ALA A 66 5.21 0.05 -7.53
CA ALA A 66 5.27 0.41 -6.11
C ALA A 66 6.10 -0.59 -5.29
N ALA A 67 6.37 -1.80 -5.80
CA ALA A 67 7.12 -2.83 -5.07
C ALA A 67 8.59 -2.49 -4.80
N ILE A 68 9.16 -1.50 -5.52
CA ILE A 68 10.53 -1.02 -5.27
C ILE A 68 10.56 0.20 -4.35
N ALA A 69 9.39 0.76 -4.01
CA ALA A 69 9.27 1.83 -3.03
C ALA A 69 9.52 1.29 -1.62
N GLN A 70 10.27 2.06 -0.83
CA GLN A 70 10.56 1.72 0.57
C GLN A 70 9.50 2.26 1.53
N ALA A 71 8.72 3.23 1.08
CA ALA A 71 7.65 3.88 1.81
C ALA A 71 6.60 4.43 0.83
N PRO A 72 5.33 4.63 1.25
CA PRO A 72 4.25 5.11 0.37
C PRO A 72 4.55 6.46 -0.31
N GLU A 73 5.34 7.31 0.34
CA GLU A 73 5.73 8.62 -0.19
C GLU A 73 6.77 8.53 -1.32
N LEU A 74 7.37 7.34 -1.51
CA LEU A 74 8.36 7.04 -2.55
C LEU A 74 7.76 6.17 -3.67
N GLU A 75 6.45 5.98 -3.68
CA GLU A 75 5.75 5.33 -4.80
C GLU A 75 5.63 6.30 -5.99
N PRO A 76 5.60 5.78 -7.23
CA PRO A 76 5.44 6.60 -8.41
C PRO A 76 4.01 7.15 -8.51
N ASP A 77 3.83 8.24 -9.25
CA ASP A 77 2.50 8.81 -9.54
C ASP A 77 1.60 7.83 -10.32
N LEU A 78 2.23 7.04 -11.20
CA LEU A 78 1.63 6.01 -12.04
C LEU A 78 2.14 4.62 -11.61
N ILE A 79 1.29 3.85 -10.94
CA ILE A 79 1.61 2.53 -10.39
C ILE A 79 1.24 1.43 -11.37
N SER A 80 2.20 0.57 -11.70
CA SER A 80 2.02 -0.56 -12.60
C SER A 80 0.90 -1.50 -12.12
N ALA A 81 -0.06 -1.78 -12.99
CA ALA A 81 -1.20 -2.66 -12.73
C ALA A 81 -1.54 -3.50 -13.96
N VAL A 82 -2.31 -4.57 -13.73
CA VAL A 82 -2.89 -5.38 -14.80
C VAL A 82 -4.40 -5.14 -14.84
N ALA A 83 -4.89 -4.62 -15.95
CA ALA A 83 -6.31 -4.36 -16.16
C ALA A 83 -7.13 -5.66 -16.23
N THR A 84 -8.43 -5.54 -16.02
CA THR A 84 -9.41 -6.65 -16.12
C THR A 84 -9.46 -7.29 -17.51
N ASN A 85 -8.99 -6.59 -18.53
CA ASN A 85 -8.85 -7.08 -19.90
C ASN A 85 -7.49 -7.76 -20.17
N GLY A 86 -6.62 -7.88 -19.16
CA GLY A 86 -5.30 -8.51 -19.22
C GLY A 86 -4.18 -7.62 -19.76
N LYS A 87 -4.45 -6.35 -20.11
CA LYS A 87 -3.41 -5.41 -20.51
C LYS A 87 -2.65 -4.90 -19.29
N VAL A 88 -1.32 -4.81 -19.42
CA VAL A 88 -0.48 -4.14 -18.43
C VAL A 88 -0.50 -2.64 -18.73
N GLY A 89 -0.68 -1.83 -17.69
CA GLY A 89 -0.64 -0.38 -17.75
C GLY A 89 -0.38 0.21 -16.38
N TYR A 90 -0.86 1.42 -16.14
CA TYR A 90 -0.62 2.16 -14.92
C TYR A 90 -1.91 2.75 -14.35
N VAL A 91 -2.10 2.66 -13.04
CA VAL A 91 -3.16 3.37 -12.31
C VAL A 91 -2.58 4.61 -11.65
N LEU A 92 -3.38 5.65 -11.47
CA LEU A 92 -2.97 6.80 -10.66
C LEU A 92 -2.89 6.38 -9.19
N LYS A 93 -1.79 6.76 -8.52
CA LYS A 93 -1.61 6.53 -7.09
C LYS A 93 -2.76 7.13 -6.27
N THR A 94 -3.20 8.33 -6.61
CA THR A 94 -4.32 9.01 -5.92
C THR A 94 -5.61 8.21 -5.99
N ASP A 95 -5.97 7.69 -7.16
CA ASP A 95 -7.19 6.91 -7.33
C ASP A 95 -7.11 5.59 -6.53
N LEU A 96 -5.91 5.00 -6.45
CA LEU A 96 -5.66 3.81 -5.65
C LEU A 96 -5.77 4.10 -4.14
N ASP A 97 -5.23 5.22 -3.68
CA ASP A 97 -5.26 5.66 -2.29
C ASP A 97 -6.68 6.03 -1.82
N GLU A 98 -7.49 6.59 -2.71
CA GLU A 98 -8.91 6.83 -2.44
C GLU A 98 -9.66 5.50 -2.30
N ALA A 99 -9.44 4.57 -3.23
CA ALA A 99 -10.12 3.27 -3.26
C ALA A 99 -9.75 2.36 -2.09
N ASN A 100 -8.49 2.40 -1.63
CA ASN A 100 -8.01 1.56 -0.52
C ASN A 100 -8.20 2.20 0.86
N GLY A 101 -8.62 3.47 0.91
CA GLY A 101 -8.87 4.21 2.14
C GLY A 101 -7.66 4.91 2.74
N THR A 102 -6.50 4.88 2.09
CA THR A 102 -5.29 5.62 2.50
C THR A 102 -5.59 7.11 2.60
N THR A 103 -6.27 7.69 1.62
CA THR A 103 -6.66 9.11 1.66
C THR A 103 -7.63 9.41 2.80
N ALA A 104 -8.62 8.53 3.03
CA ALA A 104 -9.58 8.72 4.11
C ALA A 104 -8.90 8.64 5.49
N ALA A 105 -7.92 7.75 5.63
CA ALA A 105 -7.19 7.52 6.87
C ALA A 105 -6.46 8.75 7.40
N GLU A 106 -6.06 9.68 6.53
CA GLU A 106 -5.45 10.96 6.94
C GLU A 106 -6.37 11.81 7.82
N SER A 107 -7.69 11.66 7.66
CA SER A 107 -8.70 12.42 8.40
C SER A 107 -9.19 11.72 9.67
N PHE A 108 -8.81 10.46 9.89
CA PHE A 108 -9.33 9.68 11.01
C PHE A 108 -8.69 10.13 12.32
N THR A 109 -9.55 10.35 13.32
CA THR A 109 -9.14 10.78 14.66
C THR A 109 -9.38 9.69 15.70
N SER A 110 -10.10 8.63 15.33
CA SER A 110 -10.47 7.52 16.20
C SER A 110 -10.63 6.20 15.43
N PRO A 111 -10.50 5.05 16.10
CA PRO A 111 -10.82 3.75 15.50
C PRO A 111 -12.26 3.66 14.97
N ALA A 112 -13.20 4.40 15.56
CA ALA A 112 -14.58 4.43 15.10
C ALA A 112 -14.72 5.08 13.71
N ASP A 113 -13.82 5.97 13.31
CA ASP A 113 -13.83 6.57 11.97
C ASP A 113 -13.45 5.54 10.91
N ALA A 114 -12.43 4.72 11.21
CA ALA A 114 -12.01 3.62 10.35
C ALA A 114 -13.14 2.58 10.18
N LEU A 115 -13.84 2.22 11.26
CA LEU A 115 -14.98 1.30 11.19
C LEU A 115 -16.11 1.85 10.30
N ARG A 116 -16.45 3.14 10.44
CA ARG A 116 -17.48 3.75 9.58
C ARG A 116 -17.06 3.72 8.12
N TRP A 117 -15.80 4.05 7.81
CA TRP A 117 -15.30 3.98 6.43
C TRP A 117 -15.33 2.54 5.90
N GLN A 118 -14.95 1.56 6.71
CA GLN A 118 -15.01 0.14 6.31
C GLN A 118 -16.44 -0.32 6.03
N GLU A 119 -17.40 0.09 6.85
CA GLU A 119 -18.82 -0.26 6.69
C GLU A 119 -19.47 0.41 5.47
N THR A 120 -19.04 1.63 5.11
CA THR A 120 -19.62 2.38 3.99
C THR A 120 -18.86 2.24 2.69
N GLU A 121 -17.56 2.53 2.67
CA GLU A 121 -16.74 2.57 1.45
C GLU A 121 -15.94 1.27 1.26
N GLY A 122 -15.48 0.65 2.34
CA GLY A 122 -14.74 -0.62 2.28
C GLY A 122 -15.58 -1.84 1.88
N THR A 123 -16.90 -1.70 1.82
CA THR A 123 -17.82 -2.74 1.32
C THR A 123 -17.99 -2.70 -0.20
N LYS A 124 -17.74 -1.55 -0.83
CA LYS A 124 -17.99 -1.31 -2.26
C LYS A 124 -16.80 -1.72 -3.12
N ASP A 125 -17.07 -2.12 -4.35
CA ASP A 125 -16.04 -2.27 -5.38
C ASP A 125 -15.70 -0.90 -5.97
N HIS A 126 -14.40 -0.62 -6.10
CA HIS A 126 -13.89 0.60 -6.73
C HIS A 126 -13.27 0.26 -8.08
N THR A 127 -13.71 0.95 -9.12
CA THR A 127 -13.17 0.79 -10.48
C THR A 127 -12.23 1.95 -10.79
N ILE A 128 -10.98 1.63 -11.08
CA ILE A 128 -9.89 2.57 -11.34
C ILE A 128 -9.49 2.45 -12.81
N ALA A 129 -9.31 3.58 -13.50
CA ALA A 129 -8.84 3.58 -14.87
C ALA A 129 -7.37 3.10 -14.95
N VAL A 130 -7.07 2.26 -15.93
CA VAL A 130 -5.69 1.86 -16.26
C VAL A 130 -5.27 2.59 -17.53
N TYR A 131 -4.20 3.36 -17.43
CA TYR A 131 -3.63 4.18 -18.49
C TYR A 131 -2.40 3.53 -19.12
N ASP A 132 -2.02 4.01 -20.30
CA ASP A 132 -0.69 3.81 -20.88
C ASP A 132 0.35 4.66 -20.10
N VAL A 133 1.63 4.53 -20.45
CA VAL A 133 2.76 5.25 -19.83
C VAL A 133 2.63 6.78 -19.94
N ASP A 134 1.85 7.27 -20.90
CA ASP A 134 1.56 8.69 -21.07
C ASP A 134 0.66 9.29 -19.96
N GLY A 135 0.07 8.45 -19.10
CA GLY A 135 -0.80 8.87 -18.00
C GLY A 135 -2.15 9.43 -18.44
N THR A 136 -2.52 9.33 -19.72
CA THR A 136 -3.74 9.95 -20.28
C THR A 136 -4.55 9.01 -21.17
N THR A 137 -3.89 8.08 -21.87
CA THR A 137 -4.56 7.10 -22.74
C THR A 137 -5.11 5.96 -21.90
N GLN A 138 -6.41 5.91 -21.66
CA GLN A 138 -7.04 4.80 -20.94
C GLN A 138 -7.04 3.53 -21.80
N ILE A 139 -6.45 2.45 -21.27
CA ILE A 139 -6.32 1.14 -21.93
C ILE A 139 -7.10 0.02 -21.22
N GLY A 140 -7.69 0.31 -20.07
CA GLY A 140 -8.51 -0.64 -19.33
C GLY A 140 -9.01 -0.11 -17.99
N GLU A 141 -9.41 -1.05 -17.15
CA GLU A 141 -9.92 -0.81 -15.80
C GLU A 141 -9.31 -1.82 -14.84
N PHE A 142 -9.06 -1.39 -13.61
CA PHE A 142 -8.61 -2.19 -12.49
C PHE A 142 -9.67 -2.12 -11.40
N VAL A 143 -9.97 -3.24 -10.74
CA VAL A 143 -11.03 -3.29 -9.73
C VAL A 143 -10.42 -3.62 -8.38
N VAL A 144 -10.58 -2.70 -7.43
CA VAL A 144 -10.34 -2.95 -6.01
C VAL A 144 -11.65 -3.49 -5.43
N THR A 145 -11.68 -4.79 -5.14
CA THR A 145 -12.89 -5.45 -4.65
C THR A 145 -13.15 -5.11 -3.19
N GLY A 146 -14.36 -4.66 -2.89
CA GLY A 146 -14.82 -4.45 -1.53
C GLY A 146 -15.07 -5.76 -0.78
N SER A 147 -15.24 -5.65 0.53
CA SER A 147 -15.45 -6.80 1.41
C SER A 147 -16.72 -7.59 1.09
N THR A 148 -17.77 -6.96 0.55
CA THR A 148 -19.01 -7.65 0.14
C THR A 148 -18.78 -8.59 -1.04
N SER A 149 -18.16 -8.10 -2.11
CA SER A 149 -17.81 -8.92 -3.27
C SER A 149 -16.79 -10.00 -2.93
N GLN A 150 -15.86 -9.70 -2.00
CA GLN A 150 -14.89 -10.66 -1.50
C GLN A 150 -15.57 -11.81 -0.71
N ALA A 151 -16.55 -11.49 0.15
CA ALA A 151 -17.33 -12.51 0.87
C ALA A 151 -18.16 -13.39 -0.08
N ALA A 152 -18.79 -12.80 -1.09
CA ALA A 152 -19.55 -13.55 -2.09
C ALA A 152 -18.65 -14.51 -2.90
N ALA A 153 -17.42 -14.09 -3.23
CA ALA A 153 -16.47 -14.95 -3.92
C ALA A 153 -16.04 -16.17 -3.09
N LEU A 154 -15.94 -16.01 -1.75
CA LEU A 154 -15.61 -17.10 -0.84
C LEU A 154 -16.76 -18.12 -0.70
N ASP A 155 -18.01 -17.65 -0.71
CA ASP A 155 -19.20 -18.51 -0.59
C ASP A 155 -19.34 -19.44 -1.81
N VAL A 156 -19.19 -18.88 -3.03
CA VAL A 156 -19.23 -19.64 -4.29
C VAL A 156 -18.13 -20.72 -4.35
N VAL A 157 -16.98 -20.48 -3.72
CA VAL A 157 -15.90 -21.48 -3.64
C VAL A 157 -16.24 -22.60 -2.64
N SER A 158 -17.04 -22.31 -1.62
CA SER A 158 -17.41 -23.26 -0.56
C SER A 158 -18.54 -24.23 -0.96
N GLU A 159 -19.46 -23.80 -1.84
CA GLU A 159 -20.57 -24.62 -2.35
C GLU A 159 -20.19 -25.57 -3.49
N GLY A 160 -18.93 -25.49 -3.98
CA GLY A 160 -18.42 -26.28 -5.09
C GLY A 160 -17.86 -27.66 -4.74
N LYS A 161 -18.27 -28.29 -3.63
CA LYS A 161 -17.75 -29.59 -3.17
C LYS A 161 -18.74 -30.74 -3.31
#